data_AF-A0A964K562-F1
#
_entry.id   AF-A0A964K562-F1
#
_cell.length_a   1.000
_cell.length_b   1.000
_cell.length_c   1.000
_cell.angle_alpha   90.00
_cell.angle_beta   90.00
_cell.angle_gamma   90.00
#
_symmetry.space_group_name_H-M   'P 1'
#
loop_
_entity.id
_entity.type
_entity.pdbx_description
1 polymer ?
#
loop_
_entity_poly.entity_id
_entity_poly.type
_entity_poly.pdbx_seq_one_letter_code
_entity_poly.pdbx_strand_id
1 'polypeptide(L)'
;MSINLNPPNPSAAADAARRVAGIPGATRPGDRPAPVADADGSKLVVGRNIHLKGEITACERLVVEGRVEASIEGKVVEIAESGFFNGTADIDSADISGRFEGKLTARKRLRILSTGRVHGTIRYGQLEIEPGGEISGDIEVVAS
;
A
#
# COMPACT_ATOMS: atom_id res chain seq x y z
N MET A 1 6.61 49.52 63.05
CA MET A 1 5.74 49.76 61.88
C MET A 1 6.05 48.69 60.85
N SER A 2 5.07 47.82 60.59
CA SER A 2 5.14 46.80 59.55
C SER A 2 5.13 47.47 58.17
N ILE A 3 5.93 46.96 57.21
CA ILE A 3 5.57 47.03 55.79
C ILE A 3 6.23 45.88 55.02
N ASN A 4 5.36 45.19 54.31
CA ASN A 4 5.52 44.02 53.47
C ASN A 4 6.35 44.34 52.21
N LEU A 5 7.23 43.43 51.77
CA LEU A 5 7.75 43.41 50.39
C LEU A 5 7.86 41.96 49.89
N ASN A 6 6.97 41.59 48.97
CA ASN A 6 7.14 40.48 48.04
C ASN A 6 7.65 41.03 46.68
N PRO A 7 8.33 40.23 45.82
CA PRO A 7 9.48 40.67 45.02
C PRO A 7 9.15 40.86 43.52
N PRO A 8 10.16 41.19 42.69
CA PRO A 8 10.56 40.19 41.70
C PRO A 8 12.09 40.11 41.41
N ASN A 9 12.43 38.94 40.92
CA ASN A 9 13.69 38.41 40.39
C ASN A 9 14.59 39.40 39.59
N PRO A 10 15.92 39.19 39.61
CA PRO A 10 16.66 39.28 38.36
C PRO A 10 17.62 38.10 38.13
N SER A 11 17.54 37.62 36.88
CA SER A 11 18.43 36.69 36.19
C SER A 11 19.92 37.01 36.34
N ALA A 12 20.72 35.97 36.55
CA ALA A 12 22.11 35.89 36.09
C ALA A 12 22.38 34.40 35.80
N ALA A 13 22.31 33.96 34.54
CA ALA A 13 23.47 33.88 33.65
C ALA A 13 24.64 33.12 34.30
N ALA A 14 24.81 31.85 33.95
CA ALA A 14 26.10 31.32 33.52
C ALA A 14 25.97 29.86 33.05
N ASP A 15 26.71 29.63 31.98
CA ASP A 15 26.78 28.49 31.11
C ASP A 15 27.57 27.31 31.72
N ALA A 16 27.51 26.19 31.01
CA ALA A 16 28.48 25.10 30.98
C ALA A 16 28.64 24.17 32.19
N ALA A 17 28.11 22.96 31.97
CA ALA A 17 28.71 21.65 32.28
C ALA A 17 28.99 21.30 33.75
N ARG A 18 28.49 20.14 34.22
CA ARG A 18 29.25 18.88 34.41
C ARG A 18 28.52 17.92 35.37
N ARG A 19 28.57 16.62 35.02
CA ARG A 19 28.48 15.38 35.87
C ARG A 19 27.06 14.89 36.19
N VAL A 20 26.56 13.82 35.57
CA VAL A 20 26.87 12.36 35.68
C VAL A 20 25.99 11.65 36.73
N ALA A 21 25.38 10.56 36.23
CA ALA A 21 24.80 9.38 36.91
C ALA A 21 23.32 9.44 37.37
N GLY A 22 22.50 8.67 36.65
CA GLY A 22 21.13 8.31 37.06
C GLY A 22 20.46 7.30 36.10
N ILE A 23 20.81 6.02 36.23
CA ILE A 23 20.05 4.80 35.89
C ILE A 23 19.55 4.62 34.43
N PRO A 24 20.07 3.64 33.66
CA PRO A 24 19.50 3.24 32.38
C PRO A 24 18.27 2.35 32.57
N GLY A 25 17.15 2.71 31.94
CA GLY A 25 16.02 1.80 31.70
C GLY A 25 14.70 2.22 32.34
N ALA A 26 13.86 2.92 31.57
CA ALA A 26 12.41 2.74 31.51
C ALA A 26 11.79 3.66 30.43
N THR A 27 12.13 3.45 29.16
CA THR A 27 11.24 3.88 28.07
C THR A 27 9.99 3.01 28.13
N ARG A 28 8.83 3.61 28.43
CA ARG A 28 7.54 2.90 28.47
C ARG A 28 7.23 2.39 27.05
N PRO A 29 6.95 1.09 26.86
CA PRO A 29 6.49 0.57 25.58
C PRO A 29 5.03 1.00 25.39
N GLY A 30 4.81 2.06 24.61
CA GLY A 30 3.46 2.62 24.41
C GLY A 30 3.29 3.54 23.21
N ASP A 31 4.36 4.10 22.65
CA ASP A 31 4.29 4.85 21.39
C ASP A 31 4.44 3.88 20.21
N ARG A 32 3.41 3.05 20.01
CA ARG A 32 3.17 2.49 18.68
C ARG A 32 2.14 3.42 18.05
N PRO A 33 2.46 4.17 16.98
CA PRO A 33 1.42 4.76 16.17
C PRO A 33 0.49 3.61 15.76
N ALA A 34 -0.75 3.67 16.22
CA ALA A 34 -1.78 2.76 15.76
C ALA A 34 -1.82 2.86 14.24
N PRO A 35 -1.96 1.74 13.51
CA PRO A 35 -2.17 1.82 12.07
C PRO A 35 -3.40 2.69 11.87
N VAL A 36 -3.20 3.84 11.25
CA VAL A 36 -4.29 4.69 10.75
C VAL A 36 -5.18 3.76 9.95
N ALA A 37 -6.39 3.52 10.45
CA ALA A 37 -7.34 2.66 9.79
C ALA A 37 -7.49 3.19 8.36
N ASP A 38 -6.95 2.43 7.42
CA ASP A 38 -7.03 2.70 6.01
C ASP A 38 -8.47 3.04 5.65
N ALA A 39 -8.60 4.09 4.85
CA ALA A 39 -9.83 4.71 4.41
C ALA A 39 -10.97 3.70 4.14
N ASP A 40 -12.16 4.09 4.61
CA ASP A 40 -13.48 3.55 4.30
C ASP A 40 -13.61 3.25 2.79
N GLY A 41 -13.32 2.00 2.43
CA GLY A 41 -13.30 1.52 1.07
C GLY A 41 -13.45 0.01 1.07
N SER A 42 -14.27 -0.51 0.16
CA SER A 42 -14.51 -1.95 0.01
C SER A 42 -13.22 -2.67 -0.38
N LYS A 43 -12.45 -3.09 0.62
CA LYS A 43 -11.22 -3.86 0.46
C LYS A 43 -11.54 -5.35 0.48
N LEU A 44 -11.18 -6.04 -0.59
CA LEU A 44 -11.28 -7.49 -0.69
C LEU A 44 -9.88 -8.09 -0.67
N VAL A 45 -9.63 -9.05 0.22
CA VAL A 45 -8.36 -9.77 0.30
C VAL A 45 -8.62 -11.25 0.07
N VAL A 46 -8.00 -11.80 -0.97
CA VAL A 46 -8.05 -13.23 -1.29
C VAL A 46 -6.80 -13.88 -0.72
N GLY A 47 -6.94 -14.54 0.42
CA GLY A 47 -5.83 -15.18 1.11
C GLY A 47 -5.21 -16.35 0.33
N ARG A 48 -4.05 -16.80 0.80
CA ARG A 48 -3.33 -17.97 0.26
C ARG A 48 -4.21 -19.21 0.33
N ASN A 49 -4.08 -20.12 -0.63
CA ASN A 49 -4.90 -21.34 -0.77
C ASN A 49 -6.42 -21.12 -0.99
N ILE A 50 -6.89 -19.88 -1.11
CA ILE A 50 -8.28 -19.59 -1.47
C ILE A 50 -8.43 -19.63 -3.00
N HIS A 51 -9.53 -20.23 -3.45
CA HIS A 51 -9.95 -20.23 -4.84
C HIS A 51 -11.27 -19.46 -4.92
N LEU A 52 -11.21 -18.27 -5.52
CA LEU A 52 -12.39 -17.42 -5.72
C LEU A 52 -12.85 -17.55 -7.17
N LYS A 53 -14.12 -17.89 -7.38
CA LYS A 53 -14.75 -17.93 -8.70
C LYS A 53 -16.02 -17.09 -8.69
N GLY A 54 -16.22 -16.26 -9.71
CA GLY A 54 -17.43 -15.45 -9.84
C GLY A 54 -17.20 -14.11 -10.55
N GLU A 55 -17.94 -13.10 -10.12
CA GLU A 55 -17.83 -11.72 -10.60
C GLU A 55 -17.79 -10.79 -9.40
N ILE A 56 -16.95 -9.75 -9.46
CA ILE A 56 -16.78 -8.75 -8.43
C ILE A 56 -16.96 -7.38 -9.07
N THR A 57 -18.07 -6.71 -8.79
CA THR A 57 -18.48 -5.48 -9.47
C THR A 57 -18.21 -4.20 -8.67
N ALA A 58 -17.78 -4.31 -7.41
CA ALA A 58 -17.67 -3.18 -6.49
C ALA A 58 -16.58 -3.35 -5.41
N CYS A 59 -15.32 -3.47 -5.83
CA CYS A 59 -14.19 -3.36 -4.90
C CYS A 59 -13.41 -2.06 -5.14
N GLU A 60 -13.08 -1.34 -4.07
CA GLU A 60 -12.14 -0.24 -4.19
C GLU A 60 -10.71 -0.75 -4.29
N ARG A 61 -10.36 -1.73 -3.46
CA ARG A 61 -9.04 -2.35 -3.44
C ARG A 61 -9.13 -3.86 -3.37
N LEU A 62 -8.62 -4.54 -4.39
CA LEU A 62 -8.49 -5.99 -4.40
C LEU A 62 -7.04 -6.38 -4.13
N VAL A 63 -6.80 -7.24 -3.14
CA VAL A 63 -5.51 -7.88 -2.89
C VAL A 63 -5.62 -9.37 -3.16
N VAL A 64 -4.80 -9.91 -4.05
CA VAL A 64 -4.82 -11.31 -4.45
C VAL A 64 -3.54 -12.01 -4.02
N GLU A 65 -3.62 -12.83 -2.97
CA GLU A 65 -2.55 -13.74 -2.56
C GLU A 65 -2.79 -15.19 -3.00
N GLY A 66 -4.04 -15.56 -3.26
CA GLY A 66 -4.47 -16.89 -3.70
C GLY A 66 -4.78 -16.97 -5.19
N ARG A 67 -5.79 -17.78 -5.54
CA ARG A 67 -6.24 -18.01 -6.93
C ARG A 67 -7.60 -17.37 -7.16
N VAL A 68 -7.70 -16.54 -8.20
CA VAL A 68 -8.93 -15.85 -8.60
C VAL A 68 -9.23 -16.19 -10.05
N GLU A 69 -10.43 -16.71 -10.30
CA GLU A 69 -10.96 -17.02 -11.63
C GLU A 69 -12.29 -16.25 -11.78
N ALA A 70 -12.20 -14.97 -12.13
CA ALA A 70 -13.34 -14.06 -12.05
C ALA A 70 -13.19 -12.82 -12.96
N SER A 71 -14.31 -12.13 -13.19
CA SER A 71 -14.29 -10.74 -13.66
C SER A 71 -14.26 -9.79 -12.47
N ILE A 72 -13.33 -8.84 -12.47
CA ILE A 72 -13.20 -7.80 -11.45
C ILE A 72 -13.41 -6.42 -12.09
N GLU A 73 -14.26 -5.62 -11.47
CA GLU A 73 -14.41 -4.19 -11.72
C GLU A 73 -14.10 -3.44 -10.43
N GLY A 74 -13.13 -2.53 -10.49
CA GLY A 74 -12.68 -1.82 -9.29
C GLY A 74 -11.82 -0.62 -9.59
N LYS A 75 -11.20 -0.06 -8.54
CA LYS A 75 -10.25 1.04 -8.68
C LYS A 75 -8.82 0.56 -8.69
N VAL A 76 -8.45 -0.22 -7.67
CA VAL A 76 -7.07 -0.69 -7.47
C VAL A 76 -7.04 -2.21 -7.33
N VAL A 77 -6.15 -2.86 -8.08
CA VAL A 77 -5.85 -4.29 -7.93
C VAL A 77 -4.37 -4.50 -7.62
N GLU A 78 -4.10 -5.35 -6.65
CA GLU A 78 -2.76 -5.72 -6.23
C GLU A 78 -2.66 -7.24 -6.21
N ILE A 79 -1.83 -7.79 -7.10
CA ILE A 79 -1.58 -9.23 -7.15
C ILE A 79 -0.23 -9.48 -6.47
N ALA A 80 -0.26 -10.18 -5.34
CA ALA A 80 0.95 -10.60 -4.64
C ALA A 80 1.71 -11.65 -5.46
N GLU A 81 2.96 -11.93 -5.10
CA GLU A 81 3.82 -12.89 -5.81
C GLU A 81 3.21 -14.30 -5.92
N SER A 82 2.54 -14.77 -4.86
CA SER A 82 1.83 -16.05 -4.86
C SER A 82 0.45 -16.00 -5.56
N GLY A 83 0.01 -14.81 -5.94
CA GLY A 83 -1.29 -14.55 -6.53
C GLY A 83 -1.38 -15.05 -7.96
N PHE A 84 -2.48 -15.70 -8.28
CA PHE A 84 -2.85 -16.10 -9.62
C PHE A 84 -4.22 -15.53 -9.97
N PHE A 85 -4.28 -14.67 -10.98
CA PHE A 85 -5.52 -14.13 -11.48
C PHE A 85 -5.77 -14.61 -12.90
N ASN A 86 -6.96 -15.15 -13.15
CA ASN A 86 -7.43 -15.54 -14.45
C ASN A 86 -8.81 -14.96 -14.73
N GLY A 87 -8.97 -14.25 -15.84
CA GLY A 87 -10.25 -13.66 -16.22
C GLY A 87 -10.12 -12.26 -16.79
N THR A 88 -11.06 -11.40 -16.43
CA THR A 88 -11.10 -10.00 -16.91
C THR A 88 -10.94 -9.06 -15.74
N ALA A 89 -10.06 -8.07 -15.85
CA ALA A 89 -9.88 -7.03 -14.85
C ALA A 89 -10.04 -5.65 -15.48
N ASP A 90 -11.06 -4.91 -15.04
CA ASP A 90 -11.29 -3.52 -15.43
C ASP A 90 -11.09 -2.61 -14.21
N ILE A 91 -9.97 -1.90 -14.22
CA ILE A 91 -9.48 -1.16 -13.07
C ILE A 91 -8.81 0.14 -13.50
N ASP A 92 -8.60 1.03 -12.55
CA ASP A 92 -7.94 2.31 -12.79
C ASP A 92 -6.41 2.16 -12.65
N SER A 93 -5.97 1.50 -11.58
CA SER A 93 -4.55 1.22 -11.28
C SER A 93 -4.32 -0.25 -10.92
N ALA A 94 -3.33 -0.89 -11.53
CA ALA A 94 -2.95 -2.29 -11.27
C ALA A 94 -1.49 -2.40 -10.86
N ASP A 95 -1.23 -3.18 -9.82
CA ASP A 95 0.10 -3.57 -9.36
C ASP A 95 0.20 -5.10 -9.40
N ILE A 96 1.06 -5.63 -10.26
CA ILE A 96 1.18 -7.08 -10.51
C ILE A 96 2.55 -7.58 -10.07
N SER A 97 2.60 -8.36 -9.00
CA SER A 97 3.79 -9.10 -8.55
C SER A 97 3.70 -10.60 -8.86
N GLY A 98 2.49 -11.13 -9.02
CA GLY A 98 2.25 -12.54 -9.31
C GLY A 98 1.99 -12.81 -10.79
N ARG A 99 1.08 -13.77 -11.06
CA ARG A 99 0.71 -14.16 -12.42
C ARG A 99 -0.70 -13.69 -12.77
N PHE A 100 -0.82 -13.00 -13.89
CA PHE A 100 -2.08 -12.58 -14.49
C PHE A 100 -2.25 -13.23 -15.86
N GLU A 101 -3.40 -13.86 -16.10
CA GLU A 101 -3.77 -14.45 -17.39
C GLU A 101 -5.16 -14.02 -17.82
N GLY A 102 -5.29 -13.39 -18.99
CA GLY A 102 -6.58 -13.01 -19.55
C GLY A 102 -6.59 -11.58 -20.05
N LYS A 103 -7.64 -10.82 -19.72
CA LYS A 103 -7.84 -9.46 -20.21
C LYS A 103 -7.68 -8.44 -19.08
N LEU A 104 -6.70 -7.55 -19.18
CA LEU A 104 -6.46 -6.48 -18.22
C LEU A 104 -6.72 -5.12 -18.87
N THR A 105 -7.59 -4.31 -18.30
CA THR A 105 -7.81 -2.91 -18.67
C THR A 105 -7.44 -2.04 -17.48
N ALA A 106 -6.31 -1.34 -17.58
CA ALA A 106 -5.82 -0.38 -16.60
C ALA A 106 -5.95 1.04 -17.15
N ARG A 107 -7.01 1.76 -16.74
CA ARG A 107 -7.35 3.06 -17.35
C ARG A 107 -6.29 4.14 -17.09
N LYS A 108 -5.67 4.15 -15.90
CA LYS A 108 -4.62 5.11 -15.53
C LYS A 108 -3.24 4.48 -15.58
N ARG A 109 -2.96 3.48 -14.73
CA ARG A 109 -1.60 2.97 -14.54
C ARG A 109 -1.57 1.45 -14.39
N LEU A 110 -0.63 0.82 -15.08
CA LEU A 110 -0.26 -0.57 -14.90
C LEU A 110 1.20 -0.64 -14.46
N ARG A 111 1.43 -1.18 -13.27
CA ARG A 111 2.75 -1.47 -12.73
C ARG A 111 2.96 -2.97 -12.66
N ILE A 112 4.04 -3.44 -13.28
CA ILE A 112 4.48 -4.82 -13.21
C ILE A 112 5.75 -4.83 -12.36
N LEU A 113 5.70 -5.51 -11.21
CA LEU A 113 6.83 -5.64 -10.30
C LEU A 113 7.84 -6.67 -10.82
N SER A 114 8.96 -6.79 -10.11
CA SER A 114 10.12 -7.62 -10.51
C SER A 114 9.81 -9.10 -10.74
N THR A 115 8.75 -9.65 -10.13
CA THR A 115 8.30 -11.04 -10.31
C THR A 115 6.97 -11.16 -11.06
N GLY A 116 6.42 -10.02 -11.49
CA GLY A 116 5.12 -9.94 -12.15
C GLY A 116 5.14 -10.54 -13.56
N ARG A 117 4.17 -11.40 -13.85
CA ARG A 117 3.97 -12.03 -15.16
C ARG A 117 2.56 -11.76 -15.65
N VAL A 118 2.45 -11.03 -16.75
CA VAL A 118 1.15 -10.68 -17.35
C VAL A 118 1.06 -11.29 -18.74
N HIS A 119 0.05 -12.14 -18.97
CA HIS A 119 -0.16 -12.80 -20.25
C HIS A 119 -1.61 -12.63 -20.75
N GLY A 120 -1.78 -12.20 -22.01
CA GLY A 120 -3.09 -12.11 -22.66
C GLY A 120 -3.32 -10.78 -23.37
N THR A 121 -4.49 -10.16 -23.18
CA THR A 121 -4.83 -8.86 -23.80
C THR A 121 -4.76 -7.75 -22.75
N ILE A 122 -3.77 -6.88 -22.86
CA ILE A 122 -3.49 -5.81 -21.91
C ILE A 122 -3.80 -4.46 -22.55
N ARG A 123 -4.62 -3.67 -21.88
CA ARG A 123 -4.96 -2.30 -22.21
C ARG A 123 -4.50 -1.41 -21.08
N TYR A 124 -3.64 -0.44 -21.34
CA TYR A 124 -3.14 0.46 -20.29
C TYR A 124 -3.13 1.94 -20.71
N GLY A 125 -3.27 2.84 -19.75
CA GLY A 125 -2.96 4.27 -19.92
C GLY A 125 -1.46 4.54 -19.81
N GLN A 126 -0.88 4.27 -18.64
CA GLN A 126 0.54 4.37 -18.36
C GLN A 126 1.09 3.01 -17.93
N LEU A 127 2.22 2.58 -18.50
CA LEU A 127 2.87 1.30 -18.18
C LEU A 127 4.20 1.53 -17.49
N GLU A 128 4.42 0.83 -16.39
CA GLU A 128 5.69 0.77 -15.66
C GLU A 128 6.06 -0.68 -15.38
N ILE A 129 7.29 -1.06 -15.72
CA ILE A 129 7.79 -2.42 -15.54
C ILE A 129 9.10 -2.33 -14.76
N GLU A 130 9.15 -3.02 -13.64
CA GLU A 130 10.37 -3.20 -12.84
C GLU A 130 11.27 -4.29 -13.43
N PRO A 131 12.59 -4.27 -13.15
CA PRO A 131 13.51 -5.28 -13.66
C PRO A 131 13.10 -6.69 -13.23
N GLY A 132 12.76 -7.53 -14.21
CA GLY A 132 12.29 -8.91 -14.00
C GLY A 132 10.80 -9.10 -14.31
N GLY A 133 10.03 -8.02 -14.43
CA GLY A 133 8.64 -8.08 -14.87
C GLY A 133 8.51 -8.54 -16.33
N GLU A 134 7.61 -9.48 -16.59
CA GLU A 134 7.33 -10.02 -17.92
C GLU A 134 5.90 -9.69 -18.34
N ILE A 135 5.75 -9.21 -19.57
CA ILE A 135 4.45 -8.99 -20.22
C ILE A 135 4.45 -9.66 -21.59
N SER A 136 3.38 -10.33 -21.97
CA SER A 136 3.26 -11.04 -23.24
C SER A 136 1.82 -11.12 -23.73
N GLY A 137 1.63 -10.98 -25.05
CA GLY A 137 0.33 -11.03 -25.70
C GLY A 137 -0.01 -9.72 -26.43
N ASP A 138 -1.29 -9.43 -26.57
CA ASP A 138 -1.79 -8.26 -27.26
C ASP A 138 -1.82 -7.05 -26.32
N ILE A 139 -1.03 -6.04 -26.66
CA ILE A 139 -0.80 -4.89 -25.78
C ILE A 139 -1.24 -3.63 -26.52
N GLU A 140 -2.25 -2.95 -25.99
CA GLU A 140 -2.82 -1.73 -26.56
C GLU A 140 -2.79 -0.57 -25.56
N VAL A 141 -2.51 0.63 -26.05
CA VAL A 141 -2.66 1.85 -25.26
C VAL A 141 -4.11 2.30 -25.29
N VAL A 142 -4.67 2.60 -24.11
CA VAL A 142 -5.97 3.27 -23.99
C VAL A 142 -5.70 4.78 -24.06
N ALA A 143 -5.82 5.35 -25.25
CA ALA A 143 -5.76 6.80 -25.42
C ALA A 143 -6.98 7.43 -24.72
N SER A 144 -6.71 8.42 -23.85
CA SER A 144 -7.72 9.22 -23.16
C SER A 144 -8.40 10.21 -24.10
#